data_AF-W6TDF0-F1
#
_entry.id   AF-W6TDF0-F1
#
_cell.length_a   1.000
_cell.length_b   1.000
_cell.length_c   1.000
_cell.angle_alpha   90.00
_cell.angle_beta   90.00
_cell.angle_gamma   90.00
#
_symmetry.space_group_name_H-M   'P 1'
#
loop_
_entity.id
_entity.type
_entity.pdbx_description
1 polymer ?
#
loop_
_entity_poly.entity_id
_entity_poly.type
_entity_poly.pdbx_seq_one_letter_code
_entity_poly.pdbx_strand_id
1 'polypeptide(L)'
;MLNLSIKKNQKKIFEIAFENEKITKQNGMWSALLTECIQQNSKEFFAMVCSNQNIMKNLSAEQAFKVLQLCIQNNQKELFEIALSNERIIEKLKEDLGSTGLYTISKLFKSCIQKDKKDFFDAMLSNENIVKYTDPFEFKALIKKFILENKKDFFDAVWSHEKWLKKFRILTGQIRDLSGQIFAKILKISN
;
A
#
# COMPACT_ATOMS: atom_id res chain seq x y z
N MET A 1 2.26 -1.23 28.14
CA MET A 1 1.85 0.17 28.42
C MET A 1 1.32 0.84 27.15
N LEU A 2 2.12 0.98 26.09
CA LEU A 2 1.70 1.65 24.83
C LEU A 2 0.42 1.09 24.18
N ASN A 3 0.29 -0.24 24.02
CA ASN A 3 -0.95 -0.83 23.49
C ASN A 3 -2.17 -0.52 24.37
N LEU A 4 -1.98 -0.51 25.70
CA LEU A 4 -3.06 -0.23 26.64
C LEU A 4 -3.49 1.24 26.54
N SER A 5 -2.54 2.16 26.37
CA SER A 5 -2.87 3.57 26.18
C SER A 5 -3.56 3.83 24.85
N ILE A 6 -3.23 3.11 23.77
CA ILE A 6 -4.01 3.16 22.52
C ILE A 6 -5.45 2.68 22.76
N LYS A 7 -5.63 1.47 23.31
CA LYS A 7 -6.96 0.89 23.60
C LYS A 7 -7.83 1.78 24.48
N LYS A 8 -7.22 2.49 25.43
CA LYS A 8 -7.92 3.39 26.36
C LYS A 8 -7.96 4.85 25.89
N ASN A 9 -7.46 5.15 24.68
CA ASN A 9 -7.33 6.49 24.13
C ASN A 9 -6.61 7.48 25.08
N GLN A 10 -5.56 7.02 25.77
CA GLN A 10 -4.80 7.77 26.77
C GLN A 10 -3.56 8.43 26.15
N LYS A 11 -3.78 9.47 25.34
CA LYS A 11 -2.72 10.17 24.58
C LYS A 11 -1.54 10.60 25.45
N LYS A 12 -1.78 11.31 26.56
CA LYS A 12 -0.70 11.82 27.43
C LYS A 12 0.17 10.69 28.00
N ILE A 13 -0.43 9.58 28.40
CA ILE A 13 0.30 8.41 28.93
C ILE A 13 1.11 7.76 27.82
N PHE A 14 0.56 7.70 26.61
CA PHE A 14 1.28 7.23 25.44
C PHE A 14 2.49 8.12 25.16
N GLU A 15 2.32 9.44 25.06
CA GLU A 15 3.42 10.41 24.81
C GLU A 15 4.57 10.23 25.80
N ILE A 16 4.28 10.25 27.11
CA ILE A 16 5.30 10.07 28.16
C ILE A 16 6.04 8.74 28.01
N ALA A 17 5.33 7.64 27.73
CA ALA A 17 5.95 6.34 27.53
C ALA A 17 6.72 6.26 26.21
N PHE A 18 6.27 6.97 25.18
CA PHE A 18 6.81 6.94 23.82
C PHE A 18 8.07 7.81 23.68
N GLU A 19 8.21 8.85 24.52
CA GLU A 19 9.44 9.65 24.63
C GLU A 19 10.58 8.91 25.32
N ASN A 20 10.27 7.83 26.05
CA ASN A 20 11.28 7.03 26.72
C ASN A 20 12.10 6.21 25.70
N GLU A 21 13.36 6.61 25.49
CA GLU A 21 14.26 5.93 24.55
C GLU A 21 14.46 4.43 24.83
N LYS A 22 14.42 4.00 26.10
CA LYS A 22 14.55 2.57 26.43
C LYS A 22 13.37 1.77 25.88
N ILE A 23 12.18 2.37 25.86
CA ILE A 23 10.98 1.78 25.28
C ILE A 23 11.12 1.77 23.75
N THR A 24 11.46 2.90 23.13
CA THR A 24 11.53 3.00 21.66
C THR A 24 12.73 2.30 21.00
N LYS A 25 13.75 1.94 21.79
CA LYS A 25 14.91 1.13 21.34
C LYS A 25 14.73 -0.37 21.57
N GLN A 26 13.71 -0.82 22.32
CA GLN A 26 13.41 -2.24 22.41
C GLN A 26 12.96 -2.76 21.03
N ASN A 27 13.84 -3.54 20.39
CA ASN A 27 13.53 -4.18 19.12
C ASN A 27 12.38 -5.18 19.29
N GLY A 28 11.36 -5.08 18.44
CA GLY A 28 10.50 -6.24 18.13
C GLY A 28 8.98 -6.09 18.28
N MET A 29 8.43 -4.97 18.76
CA MET A 29 6.98 -4.85 18.96
C MET A 29 6.28 -3.76 18.14
N TRP A 30 7.00 -3.10 17.24
CA TRP A 30 6.50 -1.93 16.50
C TRP A 30 5.40 -2.25 15.49
N SER A 31 5.50 -3.40 14.82
CA SER A 31 4.44 -3.88 13.93
C SER A 31 3.17 -4.24 14.70
N ALA A 32 3.29 -4.78 15.91
CA ALA A 32 2.16 -5.02 16.80
C ALA A 32 1.52 -3.71 17.27
N LEU A 33 2.33 -2.68 17.56
CA LEU A 33 1.84 -1.36 17.93
C LEU A 33 1.07 -0.68 16.79
N LEU A 34 1.60 -0.72 15.56
CA LEU A 34 0.91 -0.23 14.37
C LEU A 34 -0.38 -1.01 14.09
N THR A 35 -0.35 -2.34 14.27
CA THR A 35 -1.54 -3.20 14.12
C THR A 35 -2.61 -2.82 15.14
N GLU A 36 -2.23 -2.55 16.39
CA GLU A 36 -3.16 -2.08 17.42
C GLU A 36 -3.77 -0.73 17.05
N CYS A 37 -2.97 0.24 16.59
CA CYS A 37 -3.48 1.52 16.11
C CYS A 37 -4.51 1.35 14.98
N ILE A 38 -4.26 0.44 14.04
CA ILE A 38 -5.19 0.10 12.96
C ILE A 38 -6.47 -0.55 13.52
N GLN A 39 -6.35 -1.53 14.42
CA GLN A 39 -7.50 -2.20 15.03
C GLN A 39 -8.40 -1.22 15.79
N GLN A 40 -7.83 -0.23 16.46
CA GLN A 40 -8.55 0.81 17.18
C GLN A 40 -8.92 2.03 16.31
N ASN A 41 -8.60 2.01 15.01
CA ASN A 41 -8.71 3.18 14.10
C ASN A 41 -8.11 4.48 14.69
N SER A 42 -7.02 4.33 15.45
CA SER A 42 -6.41 5.35 16.29
C SER A 42 -5.41 6.18 15.48
N LYS A 43 -5.92 7.05 14.60
CA LYS A 43 -5.14 7.88 13.67
C LYS A 43 -3.99 8.63 14.33
N GLU A 44 -4.25 9.30 15.45
CA GLU A 44 -3.27 10.13 16.11
C GLU A 44 -2.07 9.31 16.62
N PHE A 45 -2.35 8.18 17.27
CA PHE A 45 -1.32 7.25 17.72
C PHE A 45 -0.58 6.61 16.54
N PHE A 46 -1.30 6.24 15.47
CA PHE A 46 -0.68 5.71 14.26
C PHE A 46 0.33 6.70 13.66
N ALA A 47 -0.06 7.97 13.53
CA ALA A 47 0.80 9.04 13.05
C ALA A 47 2.03 9.22 13.94
N MET A 48 1.86 9.26 15.27
CA MET A 48 2.99 9.33 16.21
C MET A 48 3.99 8.18 16.02
N VAL A 49 3.49 6.95 15.84
CA VAL A 49 4.34 5.78 15.63
C VAL A 49 5.09 5.88 14.30
N CYS A 50 4.40 6.25 13.22
CA CYS A 50 5.01 6.45 11.90
C CYS A 50 6.06 7.57 11.89
N SER A 51 5.89 8.63 12.68
CA SER A 51 6.86 9.73 12.75
C SER A 51 8.14 9.37 13.52
N ASN A 52 8.17 8.25 14.25
CA ASN A 52 9.34 7.85 15.03
C ASN A 52 10.36 7.07 14.18
N GLN A 53 11.48 7.71 13.85
CA GLN A 53 12.52 7.11 13.01
C GLN A 53 13.18 5.87 13.62
N ASN A 54 13.32 5.80 14.95
CA ASN A 54 13.90 4.63 15.62
C ASN A 54 13.02 3.39 15.49
N ILE A 55 11.71 3.59 15.42
CA ILE A 55 10.73 2.53 15.20
C ILE A 55 10.75 2.14 13.71
N MET A 56 10.62 3.13 12.82
CA MET A 56 10.49 2.89 11.38
C MET A 56 11.73 2.23 10.75
N LYS A 57 12.94 2.54 11.23
CA LYS A 57 14.19 1.94 10.69
C LYS A 57 14.29 0.42 10.89
N ASN A 58 13.59 -0.10 11.89
CA ASN A 58 13.63 -1.52 12.28
C ASN A 58 12.51 -2.34 11.64
N LEU A 59 11.68 -1.72 10.81
CA LEU A 59 10.55 -2.36 10.17
C LEU A 59 11.02 -3.25 9.00
N SER A 60 10.56 -4.49 8.93
CA SER A 60 10.86 -5.38 7.79
C SER A 60 9.91 -5.12 6.61
N ALA A 61 10.26 -5.59 5.40
CA ALA A 61 9.36 -5.58 4.25
C ALA A 61 7.99 -6.22 4.54
N GLU A 62 8.00 -7.34 5.26
CA GLU A 62 6.77 -8.07 5.61
C GLU A 62 5.89 -7.23 6.54
N GLN A 63 6.50 -6.55 7.50
CA GLN A 63 5.79 -5.66 8.41
C GLN A 63 5.23 -4.44 7.69
N ALA A 64 5.99 -3.81 6.77
CA ALA A 64 5.51 -2.71 5.94
C ALA A 64 4.31 -3.11 5.09
N PHE A 65 4.42 -4.25 4.43
CA PHE A 65 3.33 -4.83 3.65
C PHE A 65 2.09 -5.06 4.49
N LYS A 66 2.25 -5.70 5.65
CA LYS A 66 1.14 -6.06 6.54
C LYS A 66 0.42 -4.82 7.07
N VAL A 67 1.14 -3.76 7.44
CA VAL A 67 0.55 -2.49 7.87
C VAL A 67 -0.38 -1.92 6.79
N LEU A 68 0.11 -1.80 5.56
CA LEU A 68 -0.68 -1.28 4.44
C LEU A 68 -1.84 -2.22 4.06
N GLN A 69 -1.60 -3.52 4.06
CA GLN A 69 -2.63 -4.52 3.77
C GLN A 69 -3.76 -4.49 4.80
N LEU A 70 -3.45 -4.33 6.09
CA LEU A 70 -4.45 -4.22 7.14
C LEU A 70 -5.31 -2.96 7.00
N CYS A 71 -4.70 -1.82 6.62
CA CYS A 71 -5.48 -0.61 6.35
C CYS A 71 -6.48 -0.82 5.19
N ILE A 72 -6.07 -1.52 4.11
CA ILE A 72 -6.95 -1.89 2.99
C ILE A 72 -8.09 -2.80 3.47
N GLN A 73 -7.76 -3.82 4.27
CA GLN A 73 -8.73 -4.79 4.80
C GLN A 73 -9.78 -4.13 5.69
N ASN A 74 -9.35 -3.17 6.52
CA ASN A 74 -10.22 -2.46 7.46
C ASN A 74 -10.88 -1.21 6.86
N ASN A 75 -10.66 -0.93 5.56
CA ASN A 75 -11.17 0.26 4.87
C ASN A 75 -10.75 1.59 5.54
N GLN A 76 -9.53 1.64 6.07
CA GLN A 76 -8.96 2.80 6.77
C GLN A 76 -8.02 3.60 5.86
N LYS A 77 -8.62 4.31 4.89
CA LYS A 77 -7.88 5.04 3.85
C LYS A 77 -6.92 6.08 4.44
N GLU A 78 -7.34 6.79 5.48
CA GLU A 78 -6.52 7.83 6.10
C GLU A 78 -5.26 7.27 6.77
N LEU A 79 -5.35 6.12 7.44
CA LEU A 79 -4.16 5.45 8.01
C LEU A 79 -3.23 4.93 6.90
N PHE A 80 -3.82 4.44 5.81
CA PHE A 80 -3.06 4.02 4.64
C PHE A 80 -2.28 5.18 4.01
N GLU A 81 -2.89 6.35 3.87
CA GLU A 81 -2.23 7.56 3.35
C GLU A 81 -1.11 8.05 4.28
N ILE A 82 -1.33 8.01 5.61
CA ILE A 82 -0.26 8.28 6.59
C ILE A 82 0.91 7.31 6.40
N ALA A 83 0.63 6.01 6.28
CA ALA A 83 1.66 5.01 6.04
C ALA A 83 2.39 5.22 4.69
N LEU A 84 1.66 5.57 3.62
CA LEU A 84 2.24 5.84 2.30
C LEU A 84 3.10 7.10 2.26
N SER A 85 2.83 8.09 3.11
CA SER A 85 3.67 9.28 3.26
C SER A 85 5.00 9.00 3.96
N ASN A 86 5.14 7.84 4.61
CA ASN A 86 6.37 7.46 5.30
C ASN A 86 7.37 6.80 4.34
N GLU A 87 8.47 7.50 4.05
CA GLU A 87 9.49 7.02 3.11
C GLU A 87 10.07 5.65 3.50
N ARG A 88 10.27 5.37 4.79
CA ARG A 88 10.83 4.09 5.25
C ARG A 88 9.90 2.92 4.96
N ILE A 89 8.59 3.12 5.12
CA ILE A 89 7.59 2.11 4.73
C ILE A 89 7.74 1.85 3.23
N ILE A 90 7.76 2.89 2.40
CA ILE A 90 7.87 2.75 0.94
C ILE A 90 9.19 2.09 0.52
N GLU A 91 10.31 2.45 1.16
CA GLU A 91 11.61 1.82 0.95
C GLU A 91 11.56 0.32 1.19
N LYS A 92 10.87 -0.11 2.26
CA LYS A 92 10.72 -1.52 2.59
C LYS A 92 9.86 -2.30 1.59
N LEU A 93 8.94 -1.64 0.89
CA LEU A 93 8.15 -2.27 -0.18
C LEU A 93 8.95 -2.58 -1.45
N LYS A 94 10.18 -2.05 -1.58
CA LYS A 94 11.08 -2.42 -2.69
C LYS A 94 11.58 -3.85 -2.57
N GLU A 95 11.71 -4.32 -1.34
CA GLU A 95 12.25 -5.64 -1.03
C GLU A 95 11.24 -6.70 -1.50
N ASP A 96 11.75 -7.79 -2.09
CA ASP A 96 10.93 -8.95 -2.42
C ASP A 96 10.62 -9.72 -1.14
N LEU A 97 9.37 -10.17 -0.99
CA LEU A 97 8.93 -11.01 0.13
C LEU A 97 9.22 -12.50 -0.10
N GLY A 98 9.99 -12.85 -1.13
CA GLY A 98 10.46 -14.20 -1.37
C GLY A 98 9.37 -15.21 -1.75
N SER A 99 9.83 -16.40 -2.18
CA SER A 99 9.11 -17.61 -2.66
C SER A 99 8.16 -17.47 -3.85
N THR A 100 7.62 -16.27 -4.11
CA THR A 100 6.60 -16.02 -5.15
C THR A 100 7.14 -15.21 -6.34
N GLY A 101 8.35 -14.64 -6.22
CA GLY A 101 8.94 -13.74 -7.21
C GLY A 101 8.18 -12.43 -7.43
N LEU A 102 7.19 -12.13 -6.57
CA LEU A 102 6.33 -10.95 -6.68
C LEU A 102 6.77 -9.88 -5.68
N TYR A 103 7.23 -8.75 -6.21
CA TYR A 103 7.53 -7.56 -5.43
C TYR A 103 6.34 -7.10 -4.56
N THR A 104 6.65 -6.57 -3.38
CA THR A 104 5.67 -6.19 -2.36
C THR A 104 4.65 -5.16 -2.86
N ILE A 105 5.10 -4.19 -3.67
CA ILE A 105 4.22 -3.20 -4.30
C ILE A 105 3.16 -3.86 -5.20
N SER A 106 3.57 -4.83 -6.02
CA SER A 106 2.65 -5.58 -6.89
C SER A 106 1.62 -6.39 -6.10
N LYS A 107 2.03 -6.95 -4.95
CA LYS A 107 1.11 -7.63 -4.03
C LYS A 107 0.08 -6.66 -3.43
N LEU A 108 0.49 -5.43 -3.08
CA LEU A 108 -0.45 -4.42 -2.59
C LEU A 108 -1.46 -4.01 -3.65
N PHE A 109 -1.02 -3.74 -4.87
CA PHE A 109 -1.95 -3.47 -5.98
C PHE A 109 -2.93 -4.63 -6.20
N LYS A 110 -2.44 -5.88 -6.20
CA LYS A 110 -3.30 -7.08 -6.27
C LYS A 110 -4.33 -7.12 -5.15
N SER A 111 -3.94 -6.77 -3.92
CA SER A 111 -4.84 -6.69 -2.78
C SER A 111 -5.94 -5.64 -2.98
N CYS A 112 -5.62 -4.46 -3.52
CA CYS A 112 -6.62 -3.45 -3.83
C CYS A 112 -7.64 -3.95 -4.86
N ILE A 113 -7.16 -4.59 -5.93
CA ILE A 113 -8.02 -5.10 -7.02
C ILE A 113 -8.96 -6.20 -6.52
N GLN A 114 -8.40 -7.19 -5.81
CA GLN A 114 -9.16 -8.34 -5.32
C GLN A 114 -10.24 -7.94 -4.30
N LYS A 115 -10.02 -6.85 -3.57
CA LYS A 115 -10.95 -6.31 -2.56
C LYS A 115 -11.77 -5.14 -3.07
N ASP A 116 -11.65 -4.79 -4.35
CA ASP A 116 -12.35 -3.68 -4.99
C ASP A 116 -12.14 -2.32 -4.29
N LYS A 117 -10.90 -2.09 -3.82
CA LYS A 117 -10.47 -0.89 -3.08
C LYS A 117 -9.80 0.12 -4.01
N LYS A 118 -10.61 0.71 -4.90
CA LYS A 118 -10.13 1.66 -5.92
C LYS A 118 -9.51 2.92 -5.32
N ASP A 119 -10.07 3.46 -4.25
CA ASP A 119 -9.55 4.64 -3.54
C ASP A 119 -8.15 4.43 -2.95
N PHE A 120 -7.85 3.23 -2.44
CA PHE A 120 -6.49 2.86 -2.00
C PHE A 120 -5.55 2.69 -3.19
N PHE A 121 -6.04 2.11 -4.28
CA PHE A 121 -5.29 1.97 -5.52
C PHE A 121 -4.91 3.33 -6.11
N ASP A 122 -5.85 4.28 -6.17
CA ASP A 122 -5.61 5.65 -6.62
C ASP A 122 -4.58 6.38 -5.73
N ALA A 123 -4.63 6.16 -4.41
CA ALA A 123 -3.64 6.69 -3.48
C ALA A 123 -2.22 6.13 -3.76
N MET A 124 -2.11 4.84 -4.09
CA MET A 124 -0.84 4.25 -4.53
C MET A 124 -0.35 4.83 -5.86
N LEU A 125 -1.24 5.02 -6.84
CA LEU A 125 -0.87 5.60 -8.14
C LEU A 125 -0.38 7.04 -8.02
N SER A 126 -0.93 7.79 -7.07
CA SER A 126 -0.57 9.20 -6.82
C SER A 126 0.78 9.36 -6.11
N ASN A 127 1.29 8.29 -5.48
CA ASN A 127 2.54 8.33 -4.73
C ASN A 127 3.77 8.17 -5.65
N GLU A 128 4.58 9.21 -5.76
CA GLU A 128 5.75 9.23 -6.66
C GLU A 128 6.77 8.14 -6.37
N ASN A 129 6.98 7.80 -5.10
CA ASN A 129 7.93 6.77 -4.70
C ASN A 129 7.40 5.38 -5.09
N ILE A 130 6.09 5.11 -4.94
CA ILE A 130 5.48 3.90 -5.49
C ILE A 130 5.69 3.82 -7.00
N VAL A 131 5.42 4.91 -7.74
CA VAL A 131 5.65 4.93 -9.19
C VAL A 131 7.11 4.62 -9.50
N LYS A 132 8.06 5.26 -8.81
CA LYS A 132 9.50 5.09 -8.99
C LYS A 132 9.96 3.66 -8.75
N TYR A 133 9.44 2.99 -7.73
CA TYR A 133 9.90 1.67 -7.31
C TYR A 133 9.12 0.49 -7.88
N THR A 134 7.99 0.73 -8.53
CA THR A 134 7.24 -0.34 -9.19
C THR A 134 8.02 -0.87 -10.40
N ASP A 135 8.24 -2.18 -10.44
CA ASP A 135 8.89 -2.85 -11.56
C ASP A 135 7.99 -2.86 -12.83
N PRO A 136 8.51 -2.50 -14.01
CA PRO A 136 7.75 -2.53 -15.27
C PRO A 136 7.19 -3.86 -15.72
N PHE A 137 7.91 -4.96 -15.50
CA PHE A 137 7.46 -6.28 -15.93
C PHE A 137 6.32 -6.76 -15.05
N GLU A 138 6.44 -6.57 -13.74
CA GLU A 138 5.38 -6.83 -12.77
C GLU A 138 4.15 -5.97 -13.02
N PHE A 139 4.34 -4.67 -13.31
CA PHE A 139 3.23 -3.80 -13.62
C PHE A 139 2.53 -4.21 -14.91
N LYS A 140 3.26 -4.68 -15.93
CA LYS A 140 2.65 -5.29 -17.13
C LYS A 140 1.78 -6.50 -16.78
N ALA A 141 2.26 -7.36 -15.88
CA ALA A 141 1.50 -8.52 -15.41
C ALA A 141 0.22 -8.09 -14.68
N LEU A 142 0.29 -7.02 -13.88
CA LEU A 142 -0.87 -6.41 -13.23
C LEU A 142 -1.90 -5.88 -14.24
N ILE A 143 -1.44 -5.20 -15.29
CA ILE A 143 -2.32 -4.67 -16.36
C ILE A 143 -3.06 -5.78 -17.08
N LYS A 144 -2.37 -6.88 -17.42
CA LYS A 144 -3.02 -8.07 -17.99
C LYS A 144 -4.09 -8.63 -17.07
N LYS A 145 -3.85 -8.62 -15.75
CA LYS A 145 -4.81 -9.08 -14.76
C LYS A 145 -6.08 -8.21 -14.73
N PHE A 146 -5.97 -6.88 -14.87
CA PHE A 146 -7.16 -6.02 -14.98
C PHE A 146 -8.07 -6.43 -16.12
N ILE A 147 -7.48 -6.74 -17.28
CA ILE A 147 -8.24 -7.13 -18.48
C ILE A 147 -8.91 -8.49 -18.26
N LEU A 148 -8.18 -9.47 -17.73
CA LEU A 148 -8.70 -10.82 -17.46
C LEU A 148 -9.82 -10.82 -16.41
N GLU A 149 -9.73 -9.95 -15.41
CA GLU A 149 -10.72 -9.84 -14.32
C GLU A 149 -11.79 -8.76 -14.59
N ASN A 150 -11.84 -8.19 -15.80
CA ASN A 150 -12.76 -7.12 -16.20
C ASN A 150 -12.76 -5.90 -15.25
N LYS A 151 -11.61 -5.56 -14.68
CA LYS A 151 -11.39 -4.42 -13.76
C LYS A 151 -11.12 -3.13 -14.54
N LYS A 152 -12.11 -2.70 -15.32
CA LYS A 152 -12.02 -1.55 -16.23
C LYS A 152 -11.69 -0.24 -15.50
N ASP A 153 -12.31 -0.01 -14.35
CA ASP A 153 -12.11 1.16 -13.51
C ASP A 153 -10.68 1.28 -12.96
N PHE A 154 -10.03 0.17 -12.61
CA PHE A 154 -8.61 0.13 -12.24
C PHE A 154 -7.69 0.39 -13.44
N PHE A 155 -8.03 -0.17 -14.62
CA PHE A 155 -7.29 0.11 -15.85
C PHE A 155 -7.37 1.59 -16.23
N ASP A 156 -8.57 2.17 -16.21
CA ASP A 156 -8.83 3.59 -16.51
C ASP A 156 -8.08 4.49 -15.51
N ALA A 157 -8.02 4.10 -14.23
CA ALA A 157 -7.25 4.82 -13.21
C ALA A 157 -5.75 4.85 -13.52
N VAL A 158 -5.14 3.76 -13.97
CA VAL A 158 -3.73 3.79 -14.41
C VAL A 158 -3.57 4.72 -15.60
N TRP A 159 -4.51 4.66 -16.55
CA TRP A 159 -4.43 5.41 -17.79
C TRP A 159 -4.61 6.93 -17.61
N SER A 160 -5.26 7.35 -16.52
CA SER A 160 -5.38 8.77 -16.18
C SER A 160 -4.10 9.36 -15.54
N HIS A 161 -3.10 8.54 -15.19
CA HIS A 161 -1.88 9.00 -14.54
C HIS A 161 -0.70 9.08 -15.51
N GLU A 162 -0.40 10.29 -16.00
CA GLU A 162 0.64 10.53 -17.01
C GLU A 162 2.02 9.99 -16.61
N LYS A 163 2.38 10.05 -15.32
CA LYS A 163 3.67 9.53 -14.81
C LYS A 163 3.80 8.02 -15.02
N TRP A 164 2.72 7.27 -14.81
CA TRP A 164 2.68 5.84 -15.08
C TRP A 164 2.80 5.57 -16.58
N LEU A 165 2.05 6.28 -17.41
CA LEU A 165 2.15 6.15 -18.86
C LEU A 165 3.57 6.41 -19.38
N LYS A 166 4.23 7.47 -18.88
CA LYS A 166 5.62 7.80 -19.22
C LYS A 166 6.59 6.69 -18.80
N LYS A 167 6.49 6.21 -17.56
CA LYS A 167 7.38 5.17 -17.03
C LYS A 167 7.21 3.85 -17.77
N PHE A 168 6.00 3.49 -18.15
CA PHE A 168 5.67 2.23 -18.79
C PHE A 168 5.43 2.37 -20.30
N ARG A 169 6.01 3.40 -20.94
CA ARG A 169 5.84 3.77 -22.37
C ARG A 169 5.99 2.59 -23.35
N ILE A 170 6.87 1.63 -23.07
CA ILE A 170 7.10 0.42 -23.89
C ILE A 170 5.85 -0.49 -23.96
N LEU A 171 4.91 -0.35 -23.04
CA LEU A 171 3.68 -1.16 -22.98
C LEU A 171 2.49 -0.54 -23.74
N THR A 172 2.53 0.77 -24.01
CA THR A 172 1.33 1.55 -24.37
C THR A 172 0.85 1.36 -25.80
N GLY A 173 1.74 1.08 -26.76
CA GLY A 173 1.37 0.86 -28.17
C GLY A 173 0.60 -0.45 -28.38
N GLN A 174 1.08 -1.56 -27.79
CA GLN A 174 0.45 -2.88 -27.95
C GLN A 174 -0.76 -3.09 -27.02
N ILE A 175 -0.74 -2.53 -25.80
CA ILE A 175 -1.81 -2.76 -24.82
C ILE A 175 -3.06 -1.95 -25.13
N ARG A 176 -2.97 -0.75 -25.71
CA ARG A 176 -4.14 0.09 -26.04
C ARG A 176 -5.03 -0.56 -27.10
N ASP A 177 -4.41 -1.14 -28.13
CA ASP A 177 -5.14 -1.85 -29.18
C ASP A 177 -5.75 -3.15 -28.65
N LEU A 178 -5.02 -3.87 -27.78
CA LEU A 178 -5.52 -5.07 -27.11
C LEU A 178 -6.63 -4.77 -26.11
N SER A 179 -6.53 -3.73 -25.27
CA SER A 179 -7.55 -3.43 -24.26
C SER A 179 -8.84 -2.90 -24.90
N GLY A 180 -8.75 -2.02 -25.89
CA GLY A 180 -9.91 -1.55 -26.65
C GLY A 180 -10.65 -2.69 -27.36
N GLN A 181 -9.92 -3.62 -27.98
CA GLN A 181 -10.50 -4.78 -28.65
C GLN A 181 -11.05 -5.83 -27.67
N ILE A 182 -10.39 -6.06 -26.53
CA ILE A 182 -10.81 -7.05 -25.54
C ILE A 182 -12.01 -6.55 -24.72
N PHE A 183 -12.01 -5.30 -24.23
CA PHE A 183 -13.17 -4.75 -23.52
C PHE A 183 -14.39 -4.64 -24.45
N ALA A 184 -14.20 -4.25 -25.71
CA ALA A 184 -15.28 -4.24 -26.70
C ALA A 184 -15.81 -5.66 -27.05
N LYS A 185 -14.95 -6.69 -27.05
CA LYS A 185 -15.37 -8.09 -27.24
C LYS A 185 -16.12 -8.64 -26.02
N ILE A 186 -15.66 -8.37 -24.80
CA ILE A 186 -16.33 -8.80 -23.56
C ILE A 186 -17.74 -8.17 -23.48
N LEU A 187 -17.87 -6.87 -23.77
CA LEU A 187 -19.17 -6.17 -23.78
C LEU A 187 -20.15 -6.70 -24.85
N LYS A 188 -19.67 -7.25 -25.97
CA LYS A 188 -20.52 -7.85 -27.01
C LYS A 188 -21.02 -9.26 -26.69
N ILE A 189 -20.39 -9.96 -25.75
CA ILE A 189 -20.80 -11.31 -25.32
C ILE A 189 -21.80 -11.24 -24.15
N SER A 190 -21.95 -10.07 -23.51
CA SER A 190 -22.81 -9.85 -22.35
C SER A 190 -24.18 -9.21 -22.66
N ASN A 191 -24.51 -9.03 -23.95
CA ASN A 191 -25.83 -8.60 -24.45
C ASN A 191 -26.48 -9.72 -25.25
#